data_AF-A0A022RTF2-F1
#
_entry.id   AF-A0A022RTF2-F1
#
_cell.length_a   1.000
_cell.length_b   1.000
_cell.length_c   1.000
_cell.angle_alpha   90.00
_cell.angle_beta   90.00
_cell.angle_gamma   90.00
#
_symmetry.space_group_name_H-M   'P 1'
#
loop_
_entity.id
_entity.type
_entity.pdbx_description
1 polymer ?
#
loop_
_entity_poly.entity_id
_entity_poly.type
_entity_poly.pdbx_seq_one_letter_code
_entity_poly.pdbx_strand_id
1 'polypeptide(L)'
;MAASDQTKEACIYQEWMNLQEQELTELTRAVSGGATGAELSQLIERVMAHFVDYMQKRSRMARVDVSPYFAPTWCTSLERSVLWIGGCRPSSFIRLIYALCGLEIESHLAEFLRGARIGNLGELTAAQVAMVDGLQAKTIREERKLSARMAGRSSEMSGNLEAALDKHGRAMAEILEEADRLRLSSLRELIGILTPPQA
;
A
#
# COMPACT_ATOMS: atom_id res chain seq x y z
N MET A 1 -28.87 -10.35 3.41
CA MET A 1 -27.64 -10.83 2.72
C MET A 1 -26.51 -9.81 2.83
N ALA A 2 -26.71 -8.52 2.49
CA ALA A 2 -25.70 -7.46 2.60
C ALA A 2 -24.95 -7.34 3.96
N ALA A 3 -25.65 -7.48 5.10
CA ALA A 3 -25.01 -7.44 6.42
C ALA A 3 -24.02 -8.60 6.65
N SER A 4 -24.30 -9.79 6.08
CA SER A 4 -23.43 -10.96 6.22
C SER A 4 -22.14 -10.82 5.40
N ASP A 5 -22.16 -10.06 4.30
CA ASP A 5 -20.99 -9.91 3.44
C ASP A 5 -20.05 -8.81 3.97
N GLN A 6 -20.60 -7.73 4.55
CA GLN A 6 -19.79 -6.76 5.32
C GLN A 6 -19.07 -7.40 6.51
N THR A 7 -19.69 -8.34 7.23
CA THR A 7 -19.04 -9.05 8.34
C THR A 7 -17.88 -9.93 7.85
N LYS A 8 -17.99 -10.54 6.67
CA LYS A 8 -16.90 -11.34 6.08
C LYS A 8 -15.71 -10.47 5.68
N GLU A 9 -15.96 -9.31 5.07
CA GLU A 9 -14.88 -8.38 4.69
C GLU A 9 -14.11 -7.86 5.90
N ALA A 10 -14.83 -7.49 6.97
CA ALA A 10 -14.21 -7.09 8.22
C ALA A 10 -13.37 -8.21 8.86
N CYS A 11 -13.83 -9.48 8.80
CA CYS A 11 -13.07 -10.62 9.30
C CYS A 11 -11.76 -10.83 8.53
N ILE A 12 -11.81 -10.81 7.19
CA ILE A 12 -10.62 -10.95 6.33
C ILE A 12 -9.65 -9.79 6.53
N TYR A 13 -10.16 -8.57 6.72
CA TYR A 13 -9.32 -7.43 7.07
C TYR A 13 -8.63 -7.64 8.43
N GLN A 14 -9.35 -8.12 9.44
CA GLN A 14 -8.77 -8.35 10.76
C GLN A 14 -7.70 -9.46 10.73
N GLU A 15 -7.94 -10.55 10.02
CA GLU A 15 -6.95 -11.61 9.80
C GLU A 15 -5.68 -11.06 9.14
N TRP A 16 -5.85 -10.22 8.12
CA TRP A 16 -4.74 -9.55 7.45
C TRP A 16 -3.96 -8.63 8.38
N MET A 17 -4.64 -7.81 9.19
CA MET A 17 -3.98 -6.91 10.14
C MET A 17 -3.18 -7.67 11.19
N ASN A 18 -3.72 -8.77 11.72
CA ASN A 18 -3.02 -9.62 12.68
C ASN A 18 -1.77 -10.25 12.05
N LEU A 19 -1.84 -10.70 10.79
CA LEU A 19 -0.70 -11.23 10.06
C LEU A 19 0.39 -10.17 9.87
N GLN A 20 0.01 -8.96 9.47
CA GLN A 20 0.96 -7.86 9.29
C GLN A 20 1.66 -7.45 10.59
N GLU A 21 0.96 -7.47 11.74
CA GLU A 21 1.56 -7.21 13.05
C GLU A 21 2.61 -8.27 13.43
N GLN A 22 2.31 -9.55 13.15
CA GLN A 22 3.26 -10.64 13.36
C GLN A 22 4.50 -10.50 12.47
N GLU A 23 4.29 -10.19 11.19
CA GLU A 23 5.37 -9.99 10.23
C GLU A 23 6.24 -8.78 10.56
N LEU A 24 5.63 -7.67 11.00
CA LEU A 24 6.34 -6.49 11.47
C LEU A 24 7.23 -6.81 12.68
N THR A 25 6.69 -7.59 13.63
CA THR A 25 7.44 -8.04 14.81
C THR A 25 8.63 -8.91 14.40
N GLU A 26 8.44 -9.78 13.41
CA GLU A 26 9.48 -10.65 12.89
C GLU A 26 10.57 -9.88 12.13
N LEU A 27 10.21 -8.95 11.25
CA LEU A 27 11.13 -8.07 10.54
C LEU A 27 11.96 -7.23 11.51
N THR A 28 11.31 -6.60 12.50
CA THR A 28 11.99 -5.77 13.51
C THR A 28 13.03 -6.57 14.29
N ARG A 29 12.68 -7.82 14.67
CA ARG A 29 13.59 -8.74 15.36
C ARG A 29 14.74 -9.20 14.46
N ALA A 30 14.48 -9.47 13.18
CA ALA A 30 15.52 -9.86 12.23
C ALA A 30 16.54 -8.73 12.01
N VAL A 31 16.07 -7.50 11.78
CA VAL A 31 16.93 -6.32 11.65
C VAL A 31 17.75 -6.08 12.92
N SER A 32 17.11 -6.08 14.09
CA SER A 32 17.79 -5.87 15.38
C SER A 32 18.77 -7.00 15.74
N GLY A 33 18.49 -8.22 15.28
CA GLY A 33 19.30 -9.41 15.50
C GLY A 33 20.48 -9.55 14.54
N GLY A 34 20.68 -8.61 13.62
CA GLY A 34 21.77 -8.65 12.63
C GLY A 34 21.57 -9.72 11.56
N ALA A 35 20.32 -10.00 11.18
CA ALA A 35 20.01 -10.92 10.08
C ALA A 35 20.75 -10.52 8.80
N THR A 36 21.21 -11.52 8.07
CA THR A 36 21.89 -11.33 6.79
C THR A 36 20.93 -10.77 5.75
N GLY A 37 21.48 -10.13 4.72
CA GLY A 37 20.67 -9.63 3.60
C GLY A 37 19.81 -10.72 2.93
N ALA A 38 20.31 -11.96 2.88
CA ALA A 38 19.56 -13.10 2.32
C ALA A 38 18.36 -13.49 3.20
N GLU A 39 18.52 -13.51 4.52
CA GLU A 39 17.42 -13.78 5.47
C GLU A 39 16.36 -12.67 5.40
N LEU A 40 16.79 -11.41 5.34
CA LEU A 40 15.88 -10.27 5.17
C LEU A 40 15.12 -10.36 3.84
N SER A 41 15.80 -10.68 2.73
CA SER A 41 15.14 -10.88 1.44
C SER A 41 14.08 -11.98 1.48
N GLN A 42 14.36 -13.12 2.14
CA GLN A 42 13.37 -14.20 2.29
C GLN A 42 12.15 -13.75 3.09
N LEU A 43 12.36 -12.97 4.16
CA LEU A 43 11.26 -12.39 4.94
C LEU A 43 10.43 -11.43 4.10
N ILE A 44 11.07 -10.50 3.38
CA ILE A 44 10.43 -9.53 2.50
C ILE A 44 9.61 -10.25 1.40
N GLU A 45 10.17 -11.27 0.76
CA GLU A 45 9.47 -12.06 -0.26
C GLU A 45 8.21 -12.72 0.28
N ARG A 46 8.26 -13.28 1.50
CA ARG A 46 7.10 -13.88 2.17
C ARG A 46 6.04 -12.84 2.50
N VAL A 47 6.42 -11.69 3.06
CA VAL A 47 5.48 -10.59 3.35
C VAL A 47 4.81 -10.11 2.06
N MET A 48 5.58 -9.98 0.97
CA MET A 48 5.04 -9.60 -0.33
C MET A 48 4.12 -10.65 -0.93
N ALA A 49 4.37 -11.95 -0.70
CA ALA A 49 3.47 -13.03 -1.11
C ALA A 49 2.13 -12.93 -0.36
N HIS A 50 2.16 -12.73 0.97
CA HIS A 50 0.94 -12.55 1.76
C HIS A 50 0.17 -11.28 1.38
N PHE A 51 0.87 -10.18 1.07
CA PHE A 51 0.24 -8.96 0.55
C PHE A 51 -0.49 -9.22 -0.78
N VAL A 52 0.12 -9.98 -1.69
CA VAL A 52 -0.52 -10.39 -2.96
C VAL A 52 -1.76 -11.24 -2.68
N ASP A 53 -1.67 -12.22 -1.78
CA ASP A 53 -2.79 -13.10 -1.44
C ASP A 53 -3.97 -12.32 -0.87
N TYR A 54 -3.71 -11.36 0.03
CA TYR A 54 -4.74 -10.46 0.55
C TYR A 54 -5.39 -9.64 -0.55
N MET A 55 -4.61 -9.04 -1.45
CA MET A 55 -5.12 -8.25 -2.58
C MET A 55 -5.97 -9.08 -3.54
N GLN A 56 -5.61 -10.35 -3.76
CA GLN A 56 -6.42 -11.28 -4.56
C GLN A 56 -7.74 -11.63 -3.88
N LYS A 57 -7.73 -11.92 -2.57
CA LYS A 57 -8.96 -12.15 -1.78
C LYS A 57 -9.86 -10.93 -1.84
N ARG A 58 -9.30 -9.74 -1.60
CA ARG A 58 -10.01 -8.45 -1.69
C ARG A 58 -10.63 -8.23 -3.07
N SER A 59 -9.89 -8.45 -4.15
CA SER A 59 -10.41 -8.29 -5.52
C SER A 59 -11.61 -9.21 -5.79
N ARG A 60 -11.58 -10.46 -5.32
CA ARG A 60 -12.70 -11.40 -5.48
C ARG A 60 -13.96 -10.93 -4.77
N MET A 61 -13.81 -10.38 -3.56
CA MET A 61 -14.92 -9.85 -2.77
C MET A 61 -15.50 -8.57 -3.36
N ALA A 62 -14.63 -7.65 -3.77
CA ALA A 62 -15.03 -6.40 -4.43
C ALA A 62 -15.85 -6.61 -5.70
N ARG A 63 -15.64 -7.73 -6.42
CA ARG A 63 -16.45 -8.10 -7.59
C ARG A 63 -17.87 -8.57 -7.23
N VAL A 64 -18.10 -8.98 -5.98
CA VAL A 64 -19.42 -9.33 -5.45
C VAL A 64 -20.10 -8.09 -4.88
N ASP A 65 -19.44 -7.37 -3.98
CA ASP A 65 -19.87 -6.08 -3.46
C ASP A 65 -18.65 -5.20 -3.19
N VAL A 66 -18.56 -4.06 -3.86
CA VAL A 66 -17.44 -3.11 -3.70
C VAL A 66 -17.71 -2.07 -2.61
N SER A 67 -18.97 -1.91 -2.20
CA SER A 67 -19.43 -0.81 -1.35
C SER A 67 -18.66 -0.71 -0.01
N PRO A 68 -18.35 -1.80 0.70
CA PRO A 68 -17.73 -1.68 2.01
C PRO A 68 -16.28 -1.20 1.94
N TYR A 69 -15.60 -1.35 0.79
CA TYR A 69 -14.27 -0.75 0.59
C TYR A 69 -14.30 0.77 0.46
N PHE A 70 -15.43 1.37 0.07
CA PHE A 70 -15.59 2.82 -0.03
C PHE A 70 -16.16 3.47 1.23
N ALA A 71 -16.78 2.67 2.09
CA ALA A 71 -17.28 3.09 3.40
C ALA A 71 -16.95 2.03 4.48
N PRO A 72 -15.66 1.78 4.77
CA PRO A 72 -15.26 0.69 5.64
C PRO A 72 -15.65 0.95 7.10
N THR A 73 -16.33 -0.03 7.69
CA THR A 73 -16.75 -0.02 9.10
C THR A 73 -15.61 -0.42 10.05
N TRP A 74 -14.60 -1.10 9.52
CA TRP A 74 -13.41 -1.55 10.26
C TRP A 74 -12.29 -0.50 10.35
N CYS A 75 -12.44 0.66 9.70
CA CYS A 75 -11.49 1.76 9.80
C CYS A 75 -11.88 2.76 10.90
N THR A 76 -10.90 3.43 11.49
CA THR A 76 -11.06 4.61 12.33
C THR A 76 -11.46 5.84 11.51
N SER A 77 -11.91 6.91 12.17
CA SER A 77 -12.23 8.17 11.48
C SER A 77 -11.02 8.80 10.79
N LEU A 78 -9.82 8.62 11.36
CA LEU A 78 -8.59 9.10 10.75
C LEU A 78 -8.24 8.29 9.49
N GLU A 79 -8.30 6.96 9.54
CA GLU A 79 -8.05 6.12 8.36
C GLU A 79 -9.06 6.40 7.24
N ARG A 80 -10.33 6.63 7.58
CA ARG A 80 -11.35 7.03 6.60
C ARG A 80 -11.08 8.41 5.99
N SER A 81 -10.51 9.36 6.72
CA SER A 81 -10.26 10.72 6.19
C SER A 81 -9.13 10.77 5.17
N VAL A 82 -8.23 9.78 5.18
CA VAL A 82 -7.11 9.65 4.24
C VAL A 82 -7.30 8.52 3.21
N LEU A 83 -8.48 7.91 3.19
CA LEU A 83 -8.82 6.82 2.28
C LEU A 83 -8.84 7.31 0.82
N TRP A 84 -8.14 6.61 -0.06
CA TRP A 84 -8.12 6.86 -1.49
C TRP A 84 -8.42 5.57 -2.23
N ILE A 85 -9.60 5.42 -2.85
CA ILE A 85 -9.95 4.23 -3.64
C ILE A 85 -9.70 2.93 -2.83
N GLY A 86 -10.45 2.75 -1.75
CA GLY A 86 -10.44 1.54 -0.92
C GLY A 86 -9.13 1.21 -0.17
N GLY A 87 -8.23 2.18 -0.02
CA GLY A 87 -7.02 2.00 0.79
C GLY A 87 -6.14 3.26 0.82
N CYS A 88 -4.88 3.11 1.23
CA CYS A 88 -3.93 4.22 1.20
C CYS A 88 -3.63 4.67 -0.24
N ARG A 89 -3.31 5.95 -0.44
CA ARG A 89 -2.80 6.45 -1.71
C ARG A 89 -1.34 5.96 -1.93
N PRO A 90 -1.00 5.29 -3.04
CA PRO A 90 0.33 4.70 -3.29
C PRO A 90 1.54 5.64 -3.06
N SER A 91 1.42 6.92 -3.41
CA SER A 91 2.45 7.95 -3.19
C SER A 91 2.74 8.20 -1.71
N SER A 92 1.89 7.71 -0.79
CA SER A 92 2.16 7.72 0.64
C SER A 92 3.32 6.80 1.03
N PHE A 93 3.53 5.68 0.34
CA PHE A 93 4.70 4.81 0.59
C PHE A 93 6.00 5.57 0.32
N ILE A 94 6.02 6.33 -0.76
CA ILE A 94 7.19 7.07 -1.22
C ILE A 94 7.45 8.28 -0.30
N ARG A 95 6.38 8.99 0.09
CA ARG A 95 6.48 10.07 1.09
C ARG A 95 7.02 9.57 2.42
N LEU A 96 6.63 8.35 2.82
CA LEU A 96 7.14 7.73 4.04
C LEU A 96 8.66 7.48 3.94
N ILE A 97 9.16 7.02 2.79
CA ILE A 97 10.61 6.86 2.59
C ILE A 97 11.33 8.19 2.77
N TYR A 98 10.93 9.27 2.11
CA TYR A 98 11.60 10.57 2.31
C TYR A 98 11.57 11.04 3.77
N ALA A 99 10.43 10.85 4.45
CA ALA A 99 10.31 11.20 5.86
C ALA A 99 11.26 10.39 6.73
N LEU A 100 11.31 9.07 6.55
CA LEU A 100 12.20 8.18 7.29
C LEU A 100 13.67 8.46 6.98
N CYS A 101 14.04 8.67 5.71
CA CYS A 101 15.39 9.08 5.34
C CYS A 101 15.82 10.35 6.07
N GLY A 102 14.95 11.37 6.13
CA GLY A 102 15.22 12.60 6.86
C GLY A 102 15.42 12.36 8.36
N LEU A 103 14.54 11.58 8.97
CA LEU A 103 14.63 11.23 10.40
C LEU A 103 15.90 10.45 10.74
N GLU A 104 16.31 9.49 9.91
CA GLU A 104 17.53 8.70 10.10
C GLU A 104 18.81 9.54 9.95
N ILE A 105 18.82 10.51 9.02
CA ILE A 105 19.94 11.45 8.88
C ILE A 105 20.02 12.35 10.12
N GLU A 106 18.88 12.84 10.61
CA GLU A 106 18.84 13.70 11.80
C GLU A 106 19.25 12.96 13.07
N SER A 107 18.82 11.70 13.26
CA SER A 107 19.17 10.89 14.43
C SER A 107 20.64 10.47 14.44
N HIS A 108 21.25 10.26 13.27
CA HIS A 108 22.63 9.77 13.12
C HIS A 108 23.60 10.80 12.52
N LEU A 109 23.28 12.10 12.62
CA LEU A 109 24.06 13.16 11.97
C LEU A 109 25.53 13.15 12.39
N ALA A 110 25.82 12.90 13.67
CA ALA A 110 27.19 12.89 14.19
C ALA A 110 27.99 11.69 13.65
N GLU A 111 27.40 10.50 13.61
CA GLU A 111 28.03 9.32 13.01
C GLU A 111 28.21 9.48 11.50
N PHE A 112 27.20 10.02 10.82
CA PHE A 112 27.24 10.30 9.39
C PHE A 112 28.37 11.26 9.01
N LEU A 113 28.54 12.36 9.75
CA LEU A 113 29.64 13.33 9.53
C LEU A 113 31.02 12.72 9.82
N ARG A 114 31.10 11.70 10.66
CA ARG A 114 32.32 10.91 10.91
C ARG A 114 32.54 9.80 9.88
N GLY A 115 31.65 9.65 8.91
CA GLY A 115 31.74 8.66 7.85
C GLY A 115 31.29 7.25 8.25
N ALA A 116 30.60 7.09 9.39
CA ALA A 116 30.01 5.81 9.75
C ALA A 116 28.92 5.42 8.74
N ARG A 117 28.82 4.13 8.45
CA ARG A 117 27.80 3.55 7.56
C ARG A 117 27.09 2.41 8.28
N ILE A 118 25.81 2.63 8.59
CA ILE A 118 24.89 1.74 9.29
C ILE A 118 24.02 0.99 8.27
N GLY A 119 23.92 1.48 7.03
CA GLY A 119 23.14 0.85 5.96
C GLY A 119 21.63 1.04 6.09
N ASN A 120 21.17 2.05 6.85
CA ASN A 120 19.76 2.39 7.03
C ASN A 120 19.24 3.29 5.89
N LEU A 121 18.00 3.75 6.02
CA LEU A 121 17.36 4.67 5.07
C LEU A 121 18.03 6.06 5.00
N GLY A 122 18.83 6.45 5.99
CA GLY A 122 19.61 7.70 5.93
C GLY A 122 20.76 7.66 4.91
N GLU A 123 21.06 6.48 4.37
CA GLU A 123 22.17 6.23 3.45
C GLU A 123 21.72 5.91 2.02
N LEU A 124 20.54 6.38 1.60
CA LEU A 124 20.14 6.28 0.20
C LEU A 124 21.19 6.94 -0.71
N THR A 125 21.63 6.18 -1.71
CA THR A 125 22.55 6.69 -2.72
C THR A 125 21.84 7.68 -3.65
N ALA A 126 22.60 8.56 -4.32
CA ALA A 126 22.05 9.48 -5.31
C ALA A 126 21.28 8.73 -6.44
N ALA A 127 21.72 7.53 -6.80
CA ALA A 127 21.03 6.68 -7.76
C ALA A 127 19.69 6.18 -7.21
N GLN A 128 19.64 5.73 -5.95
CA GLN A 128 18.39 5.32 -5.30
C GLN A 128 17.40 6.47 -5.21
N VAL A 129 17.85 7.66 -4.79
CA VAL A 129 17.00 8.86 -4.72
C VAL A 129 16.40 9.19 -6.10
N ALA A 130 17.21 9.20 -7.16
CA ALA A 130 16.72 9.44 -8.52
C ALA A 130 15.71 8.39 -8.99
N MET A 131 15.88 7.12 -8.60
CA MET A 131 14.91 6.06 -8.89
C MET A 131 13.61 6.25 -8.11
N VAL A 132 13.68 6.62 -6.82
CA VAL A 132 12.49 6.92 -5.99
C VAL A 132 11.74 8.14 -6.55
N ASP A 133 12.43 9.19 -6.98
CA ASP A 133 11.84 10.38 -7.61
C ASP A 133 11.10 10.00 -8.91
N GLY A 134 11.72 9.16 -9.75
CA GLY A 134 11.12 8.65 -10.97
C GLY A 134 9.87 7.81 -10.70
N LEU A 135 9.93 6.94 -9.69
CA LEU A 135 8.79 6.16 -9.21
C LEU A 135 7.68 7.08 -8.72
N GLN A 136 8.00 8.12 -7.94
CA GLN A 136 7.01 9.08 -7.45
C GLN A 136 6.27 9.76 -8.59
N ALA A 137 6.98 10.28 -9.58
CA ALA A 137 6.39 10.95 -10.73
C ALA A 137 5.44 10.01 -11.51
N LYS A 138 5.87 8.76 -11.72
CA LYS A 138 5.06 7.71 -12.36
C LYS A 138 3.81 7.40 -11.54
N THR A 139 3.95 7.13 -10.25
CA THR A 139 2.85 6.77 -9.35
C THR A 139 1.82 7.91 -9.25
N ILE A 140 2.25 9.16 -9.06
CA ILE A 140 1.34 10.32 -8.99
C ILE A 140 0.55 10.49 -10.29
N ARG A 141 1.18 10.26 -11.45
CA ARG A 141 0.49 10.33 -12.75
C ARG A 141 -0.62 9.29 -12.85
N GLU A 142 -0.35 8.04 -12.47
CA GLU A 142 -1.37 6.98 -12.51
C GLU A 142 -2.47 7.20 -11.45
N GLU A 143 -2.14 7.71 -10.26
CA GLU A 143 -3.11 8.13 -9.26
C GLU A 143 -4.08 9.20 -9.80
N ARG A 144 -3.55 10.21 -10.50
CA ARG A 144 -4.36 11.27 -11.11
C ARG A 144 -5.32 10.71 -12.15
N LYS A 145 -4.88 9.77 -13.00
CA LYS A 145 -5.74 9.09 -13.98
C LYS A 145 -6.87 8.32 -13.31
N LEU A 146 -6.58 7.56 -12.25
CA LEU A 146 -7.59 6.80 -11.52
C LEU A 146 -8.59 7.72 -10.80
N SER A 147 -8.10 8.78 -10.14
CA SER A 147 -8.97 9.79 -9.51
C SER A 147 -9.87 10.51 -10.53
N ALA A 148 -9.36 10.87 -11.69
CA ALA A 148 -10.16 11.50 -12.74
C ALA A 148 -11.26 10.56 -13.27
N ARG A 149 -10.92 9.28 -13.47
CA ARG A 149 -11.90 8.26 -13.88
C ARG A 149 -12.98 7.99 -12.83
N MET A 150 -12.62 8.02 -11.55
CA MET A 150 -13.59 7.90 -10.46
C MET A 150 -14.54 9.09 -10.43
N ALA A 151 -14.01 10.31 -10.54
CA ALA A 151 -14.82 11.53 -10.51
C ALA A 151 -15.79 11.63 -11.70
N GLY A 152 -15.34 11.30 -12.91
CA GLY A 152 -16.16 11.35 -14.12
C GLY A 152 -17.34 10.38 -14.15
N ARG A 153 -17.36 9.37 -13.27
CA ARG A 153 -18.40 8.32 -13.23
C ARG A 153 -19.55 8.60 -12.28
N SER A 154 -19.50 9.69 -11.52
CA SER A 154 -20.60 10.10 -10.63
C SER A 154 -21.83 10.65 -11.39
N SER A 155 -21.71 10.91 -12.69
CA SER A 155 -22.70 11.66 -13.49
C SER A 155 -23.58 10.82 -14.43
N GLU A 156 -23.37 9.50 -14.55
CA GLU A 156 -24.05 8.65 -15.54
C GLU A 156 -25.11 7.74 -14.91
N MET A 157 -26.17 8.32 -14.34
CA MET A 157 -27.33 7.55 -13.85
C MET A 157 -28.55 7.83 -14.75
N SER A 158 -28.70 7.05 -15.82
CA SER A 158 -29.89 7.10 -16.69
C SER A 158 -30.32 5.68 -17.05
N GLY A 159 -31.58 5.33 -16.75
CA GLY A 159 -32.16 4.00 -16.99
C GLY A 159 -32.78 3.35 -15.75
N ASN A 160 -33.04 2.04 -15.83
CA ASN A 160 -33.50 1.24 -14.69
C ASN A 160 -32.45 1.30 -13.56
N LEU A 161 -32.88 1.76 -12.38
CA LEU A 161 -32.01 2.01 -11.22
C LEU A 161 -31.17 0.79 -10.84
N GLU A 162 -31.76 -0.40 -10.84
CA GLU A 162 -31.06 -1.64 -10.45
C GLU A 162 -29.92 -1.99 -11.41
N ALA A 163 -30.20 -1.97 -12.71
CA ALA A 163 -29.17 -2.20 -13.74
C ALA A 163 -28.08 -1.11 -13.75
N ALA A 164 -28.45 0.14 -13.42
CA ALA A 164 -27.51 1.24 -13.33
C ALA A 164 -26.60 1.11 -12.09
N LEU A 165 -27.14 0.70 -10.95
CA LEU A 165 -26.38 0.41 -9.72
C LEU A 165 -25.42 -0.77 -9.92
N ASP A 166 -25.87 -1.84 -10.54
CA ASP A 166 -25.03 -3.00 -10.87
C ASP A 166 -23.86 -2.62 -11.80
N LYS A 167 -24.13 -1.80 -12.82
CA LYS A 167 -23.10 -1.28 -13.73
C LYS A 167 -22.10 -0.39 -12.98
N HIS A 168 -22.59 0.46 -12.08
CA HIS A 168 -21.75 1.32 -11.25
C HIS A 168 -20.87 0.49 -10.29
N GLY A 169 -21.43 -0.51 -9.62
CA GLY A 169 -20.70 -1.41 -8.72
C GLY A 169 -19.56 -2.14 -9.42
N ARG A 170 -19.81 -2.73 -10.60
CA ARG A 170 -18.75 -3.37 -11.41
C ARG A 170 -17.65 -2.39 -11.80
N ALA A 171 -18.00 -1.21 -12.27
CA ALA A 171 -17.05 -0.16 -12.62
C ALA A 171 -16.18 0.28 -11.43
N MET A 172 -16.77 0.39 -10.24
CA MET A 172 -16.06 0.76 -9.02
C MET A 172 -15.14 -0.37 -8.56
N ALA A 173 -15.54 -1.64 -8.72
CA ALA A 173 -14.69 -2.81 -8.46
C ALA A 173 -13.46 -2.83 -9.39
N GLU A 174 -13.64 -2.50 -10.68
CA GLU A 174 -12.53 -2.37 -11.65
C GLU A 174 -11.54 -1.28 -11.23
N ILE A 175 -12.02 -0.11 -10.80
CA ILE A 175 -11.17 1.00 -10.35
C ILE A 175 -10.42 0.61 -9.06
N LEU A 176 -11.08 -0.08 -8.14
CA LEU A 176 -10.43 -0.61 -6.93
C LEU A 176 -9.31 -1.58 -7.29
N GLU A 177 -9.56 -2.52 -8.20
CA GLU A 177 -8.56 -3.49 -8.64
C GLU A 177 -7.35 -2.81 -9.32
N GLU A 178 -7.58 -1.75 -10.08
CA GLU A 178 -6.51 -0.95 -10.68
C GLU A 178 -5.69 -0.17 -9.64
N ALA A 179 -6.36 0.45 -8.66
CA ALA A 179 -5.67 1.11 -7.55
C ALA A 179 -4.83 0.10 -6.75
N ASP A 180 -5.33 -1.13 -6.60
CA ASP A 180 -4.65 -2.21 -5.92
C ASP A 180 -3.40 -2.67 -6.64
N ARG A 181 -3.50 -2.81 -7.96
CA ARG A 181 -2.33 -3.08 -8.82
C ARG A 181 -1.30 -1.95 -8.72
N LEU A 182 -1.74 -0.68 -8.64
CA LEU A 182 -0.83 0.45 -8.46
C LEU A 182 -0.13 0.44 -7.09
N ARG A 183 -0.84 0.08 -6.01
CA ARG A 183 -0.24 -0.10 -4.67
C ARG A 183 0.83 -1.18 -4.70
N LEU A 184 0.49 -2.37 -5.22
CA LEU A 184 1.40 -3.51 -5.27
C LEU A 184 2.64 -3.21 -6.13
N SER A 185 2.46 -2.65 -7.32
CA SER A 185 3.58 -2.32 -8.21
C SER A 185 4.46 -1.22 -7.63
N SER A 186 3.89 -0.18 -7.03
CA SER A 186 4.67 0.89 -6.38
C SER A 186 5.49 0.35 -5.21
N LEU A 187 4.90 -0.50 -4.36
CA LEU A 187 5.60 -1.11 -3.23
C LEU A 187 6.72 -2.05 -3.70
N ARG A 188 6.46 -2.89 -4.71
CA ARG A 188 7.49 -3.78 -5.29
C ARG A 188 8.67 -3.01 -5.90
N GLU A 189 8.37 -1.97 -6.67
CA GLU A 189 9.40 -1.15 -7.31
C GLU A 189 10.23 -0.41 -6.25
N LEU A 190 9.59 0.06 -5.18
CA LEU A 190 10.26 0.68 -4.04
C LEU A 190 11.20 -0.30 -3.32
N ILE A 191 10.71 -1.49 -2.96
CA ILE A 191 11.53 -2.55 -2.34
C ILE A 191 12.72 -2.92 -3.24
N GLY A 192 12.52 -2.97 -4.56
CA GLY A 192 13.59 -3.27 -5.52
C GLY A 192 14.64 -2.16 -5.68
N ILE A 193 14.33 -0.93 -5.26
CA ILE A 193 15.30 0.18 -5.21
C ILE A 193 16.17 0.10 -3.95
N LEU A 194 15.60 -0.39 -2.85
CA LEU A 194 16.23 -0.45 -1.54
C LEU A 194 17.13 -1.68 -1.40
N THR A 195 18.14 -1.59 -0.54
CA THR A 195 18.86 -2.79 -0.09
C THR A 195 17.99 -3.56 0.93
N PRO A 196 18.24 -4.87 1.16
CA PRO A 196 17.41 -5.63 2.10
C PRO A 196 17.32 -5.05 3.52
N PRO A 197 18.38 -4.42 4.09
CA PRO A 197 18.26 -3.71 5.37
C PRO A 197 17.47 -2.39 5.32
N GLN A 198 17.34 -1.77 4.14
CA GLN A 198 16.59 -0.54 3.93
C GLN A 198 15.10 -0.79 3.64
N ALA A 199 14.78 -1.93 3.02
CA ALA A 199 13.45 -2.33 2.57
C ALA A 199 12.58 -2.87 3.71
#